data_AF-A0A7C3FP47-F1
#
_entry.id   AF-A0A7C3FP47-F1
#
_cell.length_a   1.000
_cell.length_b   1.000
_cell.length_c   1.000
_cell.angle_alpha   90.00
_cell.angle_beta   90.00
_cell.angle_gamma   90.00
#
_symmetry.space_group_name_H-M   'P 1'
#
loop_
_entity.id
_entity.type
_entity.pdbx_description
1 polymer ?
#
loop_
_entity_poly.entity_id
_entity_poly.type
_entity_poly.pdbx_seq_one_letter_code
_entity_poly.pdbx_strand_id
1 'polypeptide(L)'
;MAFLVIIGVCLIIYIGVGIVYLQQGPKQKNLQEQINKTAVIVQKPLPDMKKLQAEYEAVQQALAPMSIPEVLEVIVDIAEKNGIDVDPSSGRFHIPPPPGPQAKKIGEGTYQILSIGGIKAQGDYESVMAFISDLDSGKTLETMLLRRVELNQIEIKFGEEETARRAEFRAVIAAVRDMMAANGLSQIPHPIDYEGGVATNDMSAFPDITTTAAEKGYTGSDTPKSGYVLYEHDRILADNTTTFETESYIDQTVTQYYYTCEADGTVRQFDGPDLTTATEYFGSEEYEVETVAILSVDLYSKPAQG
;
A
#
# COMPACT_ATOMS: atom_id res chain seq x y z
N MET A 1 28.94 -81.40 42.92
CA MET A 1 29.44 -80.86 41.62
C MET A 1 28.35 -80.77 40.55
N ALA A 2 27.56 -81.83 40.27
CA ALA A 2 26.55 -81.79 39.21
C ALA A 2 25.34 -80.84 39.46
N PHE A 3 24.89 -80.67 40.71
CA PHE A 3 23.70 -79.87 41.03
C PHE A 3 23.90 -78.34 40.87
N LEU A 4 25.11 -77.84 41.15
CA LEU A 4 25.45 -76.42 40.98
C LEU A 4 25.54 -75.99 39.51
N VAL A 5 25.95 -76.91 38.62
CA VAL A 5 26.03 -76.64 37.17
C VAL A 5 24.63 -76.52 36.57
N ILE A 6 23.67 -77.36 36.99
CA ILE A 6 22.30 -77.32 36.48
C ILE A 6 21.59 -76.02 36.90
N ILE A 7 21.76 -75.59 38.16
CA ILE A 7 21.21 -74.32 38.64
C ILE A 7 21.84 -73.13 37.89
N GLY A 8 23.14 -73.17 37.64
CA GLY A 8 23.85 -72.15 36.86
C GLY A 8 23.32 -72.00 35.43
N VAL A 9 23.06 -73.12 34.74
CA VAL A 9 22.50 -73.11 33.38
C VAL A 9 21.07 -72.57 33.35
N CYS A 10 20.22 -72.96 34.31
CA CYS A 10 18.85 -72.43 34.39
C CYS A 10 18.82 -70.92 34.65
N LEU A 11 19.72 -70.38 35.49
CA LEU A 11 19.82 -68.95 35.75
C LEU A 11 20.26 -68.15 34.52
N ILE A 12 21.21 -68.66 33.74
CA ILE A 12 21.67 -68.03 32.50
C ILE A 12 20.56 -67.98 31.45
N ILE A 13 19.76 -69.04 31.33
CA ILE A 13 18.61 -69.07 30.41
C ILE A 13 17.55 -68.04 30.84
N TYR A 14 17.24 -67.96 32.13
CA TYR A 14 16.24 -67.01 32.64
C TYR A 14 16.65 -65.55 32.45
N ILE A 15 17.93 -65.23 32.68
CA ILE A 15 18.50 -63.90 32.43
C ILE A 15 18.50 -63.59 30.93
N GLY A 16 18.85 -64.57 30.07
CA GLY A 16 18.81 -64.43 28.62
C GLY A 16 17.40 -64.13 28.10
N VAL A 17 16.39 -64.86 28.57
CA VAL A 17 14.98 -64.61 28.21
C VAL A 17 14.50 -63.25 28.72
N GLY A 18 14.91 -62.83 29.93
CA GLY A 18 14.58 -61.51 30.48
C GLY A 18 15.17 -60.35 29.66
N ILE A 19 16.41 -60.48 29.19
CA ILE A 19 17.06 -59.48 28.31
C ILE A 19 16.36 -59.42 26.94
N VAL A 20 15.99 -60.57 26.37
CA VAL A 20 15.23 -60.61 25.11
C VAL A 20 13.85 -59.95 25.27
N TYR A 21 13.16 -60.18 26.38
CA TYR A 21 11.86 -59.57 26.66
C TYR A 21 11.95 -58.04 26.83
N LEU A 22 12.99 -57.55 27.51
CA LEU A 22 13.26 -56.11 27.66
C LEU A 22 13.64 -55.44 26.33
N GLN A 23 14.30 -56.16 25.41
CA GLN A 23 14.62 -55.64 24.07
C GLN A 23 13.42 -55.64 23.10
N GLN A 24 12.37 -56.43 23.35
CA GLN A 24 11.18 -56.48 22.50
C GLN A 24 10.16 -55.37 22.81
N GLY A 25 10.07 -54.90 24.06
CA GLY A 25 9.14 -53.83 24.45
C GLY A 25 9.29 -52.51 23.66
N PRO A 26 10.51 -51.96 23.47
CA PRO A 26 10.73 -50.75 22.67
C PRO A 26 10.38 -50.94 21.19
N LYS A 27 10.67 -52.13 20.62
CA LYS A 27 10.35 -52.46 19.23
C LYS A 27 8.84 -52.54 19.01
N GLN A 28 8.09 -53.13 19.95
CA GLN A 28 6.63 -53.18 19.89
C GLN A 28 6.00 -51.80 20.01
N LYS A 29 6.51 -50.92 20.89
CA LYS A 29 6.04 -49.53 20.98
C LYS A 29 6.28 -48.75 19.69
N ASN A 30 7.48 -48.88 19.10
CA ASN A 30 7.80 -48.20 17.84
C ASN A 30 6.91 -48.72 16.68
N LEU A 31 6.66 -50.03 16.60
CA LEU A 31 5.74 -50.61 15.64
C LEU A 31 4.30 -50.12 15.87
N GLN A 32 3.82 -50.05 17.11
CA GLN A 32 2.49 -49.53 17.42
C GLN A 32 2.34 -48.05 17.04
N GLU A 33 3.40 -47.27 17.23
CA GLU A 33 3.44 -45.85 16.86
C GLU A 33 3.45 -45.67 15.33
N GLN A 34 4.21 -46.50 14.61
CA GLN A 34 4.19 -46.53 13.14
C GLN A 34 2.83 -47.00 12.61
N ILE A 35 2.22 -48.01 13.23
CA ILE A 35 0.88 -48.50 12.89
C ILE A 35 -0.14 -47.38 13.12
N ASN A 36 -0.08 -46.66 14.24
CA ASN A 36 -0.99 -45.55 14.51
C ASN A 36 -0.80 -44.39 13.52
N LYS A 37 0.45 -44.01 13.18
CA LYS A 37 0.72 -42.99 12.15
C LYS A 37 0.21 -43.43 10.77
N THR A 38 0.38 -44.70 10.43
CA THR A 38 -0.12 -45.26 9.16
C THR A 38 -1.65 -45.36 9.17
N ALA A 39 -2.26 -45.74 10.30
CA ALA A 39 -3.70 -45.81 10.47
C ALA A 39 -4.36 -44.43 10.33
N VAL A 40 -3.73 -43.35 10.82
CA VAL A 40 -4.23 -41.98 10.61
C VAL A 40 -4.22 -41.58 9.13
N ILE A 41 -3.24 -42.04 8.35
CA ILE A 41 -3.16 -41.80 6.91
C ILE A 41 -4.19 -42.65 6.15
N VAL A 42 -4.37 -43.92 6.55
CA VAL A 42 -5.34 -44.85 5.96
C VAL A 42 -6.79 -44.53 6.35
N GLN A 43 -7.02 -43.90 7.50
CA GLN A 43 -8.33 -43.44 7.96
C GLN A 43 -8.76 -42.10 7.37
N LYS A 44 -7.91 -41.39 6.62
CA LYS A 44 -8.41 -40.31 5.77
C LYS A 44 -9.36 -40.96 4.77
N PRO A 45 -10.66 -40.66 4.80
CA PRO A 45 -11.60 -41.24 3.86
C PRO A 45 -11.08 -40.95 2.46
N LEU A 46 -10.95 -42.00 1.63
CA LEU A 46 -10.64 -41.83 0.22
C LEU A 46 -11.61 -40.78 -0.34
N PRO A 47 -11.12 -39.73 -1.02
CA PRO A 47 -12.01 -38.75 -1.61
C PRO A 47 -13.05 -39.49 -2.46
N ASP A 48 -14.33 -39.15 -2.26
CA ASP A 48 -15.43 -39.77 -2.99
C ASP A 48 -15.11 -39.73 -4.49
N MET A 49 -15.15 -40.89 -5.16
CA MET A 49 -14.82 -41.01 -6.59
C MET A 49 -15.61 -40.00 -7.43
N LYS A 50 -16.85 -39.68 -7.04
CA LYS A 50 -17.65 -38.64 -7.71
C LYS A 50 -17.04 -37.24 -7.54
N LYS A 51 -16.52 -36.94 -6.35
CA LYS A 51 -15.84 -35.67 -6.08
C LYS A 51 -14.53 -35.58 -6.85
N LEU A 52 -13.75 -36.66 -6.87
CA LEU A 52 -12.48 -36.70 -7.60
C LEU A 52 -12.68 -36.61 -9.12
N GLN A 53 -13.75 -37.21 -9.63
CA GLN A 53 -14.12 -37.09 -11.03
C GLN A 53 -14.63 -35.69 -11.38
N ALA A 54 -15.44 -35.07 -10.51
CA ALA A 54 -15.87 -33.68 -10.69
C ALA A 54 -14.67 -32.71 -10.66
N GLU A 55 -13.72 -32.90 -9.74
CA GLU A 55 -12.47 -32.12 -9.70
C GLU A 55 -11.63 -32.33 -10.96
N TYR A 56 -11.55 -33.56 -11.47
CA TYR A 56 -10.85 -33.86 -12.71
C TYR A 56 -11.52 -33.24 -13.94
N GLU A 57 -12.86 -33.30 -14.03
CA GLU A 57 -13.64 -32.67 -15.11
C GLU A 57 -13.53 -31.15 -15.06
N ALA A 58 -13.56 -30.54 -13.87
CA ALA A 58 -13.33 -29.11 -13.68
C ALA A 58 -11.94 -28.69 -14.17
N VAL A 59 -10.89 -29.43 -13.79
CA VAL A 59 -9.51 -29.17 -14.26
C VAL A 59 -9.39 -29.36 -15.78
N GLN A 60 -10.06 -30.36 -16.36
CA GLN A 60 -10.08 -30.54 -17.81
C GLN A 60 -10.74 -29.37 -18.54
N GLN A 61 -11.83 -28.84 -17.99
CA GLN A 61 -12.54 -27.69 -18.54
C GLN A 61 -11.72 -26.41 -18.41
N ALA A 62 -11.05 -26.20 -17.27
CA ALA A 62 -10.17 -25.05 -17.05
C ALA A 62 -8.96 -25.05 -18.01
N LEU A 63 -8.46 -26.23 -18.38
CA LEU A 63 -7.35 -26.41 -19.33
C LEU A 63 -7.78 -26.38 -20.81
N ALA A 64 -9.03 -26.02 -21.12
CA ALA A 64 -9.47 -25.90 -22.51
C ALA A 64 -8.56 -24.91 -23.29
N PRO A 65 -8.27 -25.18 -24.57
CA PRO A 65 -7.50 -24.25 -25.39
C PRO A 65 -8.23 -22.90 -25.48
N MET A 66 -7.51 -21.82 -25.22
CA MET A 66 -8.00 -20.45 -25.34
C MET A 66 -7.19 -19.72 -26.41
N SER A 67 -7.85 -18.87 -27.20
CA SER A 67 -7.18 -18.06 -28.20
C SER A 67 -6.41 -16.92 -27.54
N ILE A 68 -5.33 -16.46 -28.16
CA ILE A 68 -4.53 -15.35 -27.63
C ILE A 68 -5.39 -14.09 -27.39
N PRO A 69 -6.29 -13.67 -28.30
CA PRO A 69 -7.15 -12.51 -28.06
C PRO A 69 -8.02 -12.64 -26.79
N GLU A 70 -8.63 -13.80 -26.55
CA GLU A 70 -9.46 -14.05 -25.36
C GLU A 70 -8.64 -13.93 -24.06
N VAL A 71 -7.40 -14.44 -24.05
CA VAL A 71 -6.51 -14.33 -22.88
C VAL A 71 -6.15 -12.87 -22.60
N LEU A 72 -5.87 -12.10 -23.66
CA LEU A 72 -5.53 -10.68 -23.52
C LEU A 72 -6.74 -9.87 -23.03
N GLU A 73 -7.94 -10.16 -23.53
CA GLU A 73 -9.19 -9.55 -23.08
C GLU A 73 -9.43 -9.79 -21.59
N VAL A 74 -9.26 -11.03 -21.11
CA VAL A 74 -9.37 -11.33 -19.67
C VAL A 74 -8.38 -10.50 -18.83
N ILE A 75 -7.13 -10.34 -19.28
CA ILE A 75 -6.13 -9.55 -18.52
C ILE A 75 -6.51 -8.06 -18.51
N VAL A 76 -7.02 -7.54 -19.62
CA VAL A 76 -7.53 -6.15 -19.73
C VAL A 76 -8.72 -5.96 -18.80
N ASP A 77 -9.69 -6.87 -18.81
CA ASP A 77 -10.88 -6.81 -17.96
C ASP A 77 -10.53 -6.82 -16.47
N ILE A 78 -9.54 -7.64 -16.06
CA ILE A 78 -9.05 -7.66 -14.68
C ILE A 78 -8.40 -6.31 -14.33
N ALA A 79 -7.63 -5.71 -15.26
CA ALA A 79 -7.01 -4.41 -15.04
C ALA A 79 -8.06 -3.31 -14.87
N GLU A 80 -9.00 -3.19 -15.79
CA GLU A 80 -10.07 -2.17 -15.76
C GLU A 80 -10.94 -2.33 -14.50
N LYS A 81 -11.33 -3.55 -14.15
CA LYS A 81 -12.13 -3.84 -12.96
C LYS A 81 -11.42 -3.44 -11.65
N ASN A 82 -10.09 -3.51 -11.63
CA ASN A 82 -9.28 -3.14 -10.48
C ASN A 82 -8.81 -1.68 -10.53
N GLY A 83 -9.40 -0.84 -11.39
CA GLY A 83 -9.15 0.60 -11.43
C GLY A 83 -7.88 1.00 -12.18
N ILE A 84 -7.26 0.08 -12.94
CA ILE A 84 -6.14 0.42 -13.81
C ILE A 84 -6.67 1.04 -15.10
N ASP A 85 -6.11 2.18 -15.49
CA ASP A 85 -6.42 2.84 -16.75
C ASP A 85 -5.85 2.06 -17.93
N VAL A 86 -6.75 1.46 -18.71
CA VAL A 86 -6.44 0.64 -19.90
C VAL A 86 -6.45 1.44 -21.21
N ASP A 87 -6.70 2.76 -21.17
CA ASP A 87 -6.66 3.61 -22.36
C ASP A 87 -5.24 3.60 -22.96
N PRO A 88 -5.06 3.20 -24.24
CA PRO A 88 -3.75 3.19 -24.88
C PRO A 88 -3.05 4.56 -24.88
N SER A 89 -3.81 5.66 -24.83
CA SER A 89 -3.29 7.03 -24.81
C SER A 89 -2.70 7.44 -23.46
N SER A 90 -3.12 6.81 -22.36
CA SER A 90 -2.57 7.08 -21.02
C SER A 90 -1.17 6.50 -20.84
N GLY A 91 -0.86 5.42 -21.58
CA GLY A 91 0.39 4.67 -21.45
C GLY A 91 0.57 3.99 -20.08
N ARG A 92 -0.49 3.96 -19.25
CA ARG A 92 -0.48 3.39 -17.89
C ARG A 92 -0.56 1.86 -17.92
N PHE A 93 -1.28 1.31 -18.89
CA PHE A 93 -1.38 -0.12 -19.10
C PHE A 93 -0.86 -0.54 -20.48
N HIS A 94 -0.08 -1.62 -20.54
CA HIS A 94 0.42 -2.16 -21.80
C HIS A 94 0.72 -3.65 -21.70
N ILE A 95 0.20 -4.43 -22.65
CA ILE A 95 0.55 -5.85 -22.81
C ILE A 95 1.36 -6.01 -24.10
N PRO A 96 2.65 -6.40 -24.01
CA PRO A 96 3.44 -6.73 -25.20
C PRO A 96 2.86 -7.93 -25.95
N PRO A 97 2.99 -7.99 -27.29
CA PRO A 97 2.57 -9.15 -28.06
C PRO A 97 3.23 -10.44 -27.54
N PRO A 98 2.44 -11.46 -27.15
CA PRO A 98 3.02 -12.64 -26.54
C PRO A 98 3.70 -13.54 -27.59
N PRO A 99 4.79 -14.24 -27.23
CA PRO A 99 5.28 -15.35 -28.03
C PRO A 99 4.17 -16.41 -28.13
N GLY A 100 3.99 -17.01 -29.31
CA GLY A 100 2.95 -18.03 -29.49
C GLY A 100 3.08 -19.23 -28.53
N PRO A 101 2.02 -20.04 -28.36
CA PRO A 101 1.99 -21.11 -27.36
C PRO A 101 3.11 -22.13 -27.59
N GLN A 102 3.85 -22.47 -26.52
CA GLN A 102 4.92 -23.45 -26.57
C GLN A 102 4.48 -24.77 -25.96
N ALA A 103 4.69 -25.88 -26.68
CA ALA A 103 4.39 -27.21 -26.16
C ALA A 103 5.41 -27.62 -25.09
N LYS A 104 4.93 -28.02 -23.92
CA LYS A 104 5.73 -28.57 -22.82
C LYS A 104 5.17 -29.92 -22.39
N LYS A 105 6.05 -30.93 -22.31
CA LYS A 105 5.70 -32.22 -21.71
C LYS A 105 5.83 -32.13 -20.20
N ILE A 106 4.77 -32.45 -19.48
CA ILE A 106 4.74 -32.51 -18.01
C ILE A 106 4.19 -33.89 -17.64
N GLY A 107 5.05 -34.76 -17.12
CA GLY A 107 4.70 -36.17 -16.89
C GLY A 107 4.38 -36.90 -18.20
N GLU A 108 3.23 -37.57 -18.24
CA GLU A 108 2.72 -38.27 -19.43
C GLU A 108 1.85 -37.38 -20.34
N GLY A 109 1.52 -36.16 -19.89
CA GLY A 109 0.68 -35.20 -20.61
C GLY A 109 1.48 -34.18 -21.44
N THR A 110 0.92 -33.73 -22.56
CA THR A 110 1.44 -32.59 -23.33
C THR A 110 0.54 -31.38 -23.11
N TYR A 111 1.12 -30.26 -22.70
CA TYR A 111 0.45 -28.99 -22.43
C TYR A 111 1.03 -27.91 -23.34
N GLN A 112 0.27 -26.85 -23.56
CA GLN A 112 0.74 -25.61 -24.17
C GLN A 112 0.86 -24.55 -23.07
N ILE A 113 1.95 -23.80 -23.11
CA ILE A 113 2.18 -22.66 -22.23
C ILE A 113 2.24 -21.41 -23.09
N LEU A 114 1.36 -20.45 -22.81
CA LEU A 114 1.43 -19.10 -23.35
C LEU A 114 2.04 -18.20 -22.27
N SER A 115 3.30 -17.84 -22.45
CA SER A 115 4.02 -16.95 -21.54
C SER A 115 3.90 -15.51 -22.02
N ILE A 116 3.22 -14.67 -21.24
CA ILE A 116 3.05 -13.24 -21.53
C ILE A 116 3.94 -12.47 -20.53
N GLY A 117 4.97 -11.82 -21.04
CA GLY A 117 5.94 -11.10 -20.22
C GLY A 117 5.94 -9.61 -20.51
N GLY A 118 6.30 -8.81 -19.51
CA GLY A 118 6.43 -7.36 -19.65
C GLY A 118 5.09 -6.62 -19.61
N ILE A 119 4.06 -7.21 -19.01
CA ILE A 119 2.77 -6.53 -18.80
C ILE A 119 3.01 -5.37 -17.85
N LYS A 120 2.80 -4.15 -18.33
CA LYS A 120 2.89 -2.92 -17.53
C LYS A 120 1.50 -2.57 -17.01
N ALA A 121 1.39 -2.33 -15.71
CA ALA A 121 0.25 -1.69 -15.08
C ALA A 121 0.73 -0.54 -14.19
N GLN A 122 0.06 0.59 -14.22
CA GLN A 122 0.42 1.79 -13.46
C GLN A 122 -0.83 2.43 -12.86
N GLY A 123 -0.75 2.82 -11.60
CA GLY A 123 -1.83 3.49 -10.88
C GLY A 123 -1.48 3.69 -9.42
N ASP A 124 -2.49 3.92 -8.59
CA ASP A 124 -2.31 3.93 -7.14
C ASP A 124 -1.92 2.53 -6.62
N TYR A 125 -1.30 2.48 -5.44
CA TYR A 125 -0.79 1.25 -4.87
C TYR A 125 -1.89 0.19 -4.65
N GLU A 126 -3.08 0.60 -4.21
CA GLU A 126 -4.15 -0.35 -3.90
C GLU A 126 -4.69 -1.01 -5.17
N SER A 127 -4.95 -0.23 -6.21
CA SER A 127 -5.40 -0.72 -7.52
C SER A 127 -4.39 -1.68 -8.14
N VAL A 128 -3.09 -1.33 -8.12
CA VAL A 128 -2.02 -2.19 -8.65
C VAL A 128 -1.91 -3.50 -7.87
N MET A 129 -2.01 -3.46 -6.54
CA MET A 129 -1.96 -4.67 -5.71
C MET A 129 -3.20 -5.54 -5.89
N ALA A 130 -4.39 -4.94 -6.06
CA ALA A 130 -5.63 -5.65 -6.35
C ALA A 130 -5.53 -6.37 -7.71
N PHE A 131 -5.01 -5.68 -8.73
CA PHE A 131 -4.74 -6.27 -10.04
C PHE A 131 -3.80 -7.48 -9.97
N ILE A 132 -2.68 -7.34 -9.27
CA ILE A 132 -1.71 -8.43 -9.05
C ILE A 132 -2.36 -9.61 -8.31
N SER A 133 -3.12 -9.31 -7.26
CA SER A 133 -3.82 -10.32 -6.47
C SER A 133 -4.84 -11.08 -7.30
N ASP A 134 -5.61 -10.42 -8.16
CA ASP A 134 -6.60 -11.10 -9.00
C ASP A 134 -5.93 -12.01 -10.03
N LEU A 135 -4.81 -11.58 -10.63
CA LEU A 135 -4.01 -12.40 -11.54
C LEU A 135 -3.41 -13.64 -10.85
N ASP A 136 -2.99 -13.54 -9.59
CA ASP A 136 -2.40 -14.66 -8.84
C ASP A 136 -3.45 -15.57 -8.18
N SER A 137 -4.65 -15.05 -7.91
CA SER A 137 -5.68 -15.76 -7.14
C SER A 137 -6.22 -17.03 -7.81
N GLY A 138 -6.04 -17.17 -9.13
CA GLY A 138 -6.65 -18.22 -9.94
C GLY A 138 -8.19 -18.16 -10.02
N LYS A 139 -8.84 -17.15 -9.44
CA LYS A 139 -10.31 -17.04 -9.44
C LYS A 139 -10.88 -16.66 -10.81
N THR A 140 -10.19 -15.76 -11.52
CA THR A 140 -10.63 -15.29 -12.83
C THR A 140 -10.19 -16.22 -13.94
N LEU A 141 -8.98 -16.79 -13.82
CA LEU A 141 -8.48 -17.80 -14.73
C LEU A 141 -7.60 -18.81 -13.97
N GLU A 142 -8.15 -19.98 -13.66
CA GLU A 142 -7.47 -21.01 -12.83
C GLU A 142 -6.15 -21.51 -13.42
N THR A 143 -5.97 -21.36 -14.73
CA THR A 143 -4.80 -21.83 -15.46
C THR A 143 -3.73 -20.76 -15.67
N MET A 144 -3.98 -19.52 -15.24
CA MET A 144 -2.99 -18.44 -15.25
C MET A 144 -2.18 -18.45 -13.97
N LEU A 145 -0.86 -18.39 -14.10
CA LEU A 145 0.07 -18.29 -12.98
C LEU A 145 0.95 -17.05 -13.12
N LEU A 146 1.04 -16.27 -12.05
CA LEU A 146 1.94 -15.15 -11.97
C LEU A 146 3.38 -15.65 -11.75
N ARG A 147 4.27 -15.37 -12.70
CA ARG A 147 5.65 -15.84 -12.70
C ARG A 147 6.63 -14.83 -12.10
N ARG A 148 6.41 -13.54 -12.38
CA ARG A 148 7.29 -12.45 -11.96
C ARG A 148 6.48 -11.18 -11.74
N VAL A 149 6.85 -10.45 -10.70
CA VAL A 149 6.39 -9.10 -10.39
C VAL A 149 7.60 -8.23 -10.11
N GLU A 150 7.66 -7.07 -10.75
CA GLU A 150 8.54 -5.97 -10.37
C GLU A 150 7.70 -4.76 -10.05
N LEU A 151 7.90 -4.19 -8.86
CA LEU A 151 7.22 -2.98 -8.43
C LEU A 151 8.24 -1.84 -8.41
N ASN A 152 7.87 -0.73 -9.03
CA ASN A 152 8.60 0.52 -8.97
C ASN A 152 7.64 1.64 -8.56
N GLN A 153 8.15 2.64 -7.86
CA GLN A 153 7.40 3.87 -7.59
C GLN A 153 7.94 4.97 -8.49
N ILE A 154 7.03 5.76 -9.06
CA ILE A 154 7.38 6.90 -9.89
C ILE A 154 6.71 8.16 -9.35
N GLU A 155 7.44 9.26 -9.41
CA GLU A 155 6.92 10.58 -9.08
C GLU A 155 6.26 11.18 -10.32
N ILE A 156 4.97 11.47 -10.20
CA ILE A 156 4.20 12.16 -11.23
C ILE A 156 4.09 13.61 -10.82
N LYS A 157 4.66 14.48 -11.65
CA LYS A 157 4.49 15.91 -11.49
C LYS A 157 3.07 16.29 -11.87
N PHE A 158 2.46 17.10 -11.03
CA PHE A 158 1.17 17.72 -11.36
C PHE A 158 1.31 18.64 -12.58
N GLY A 159 0.17 18.98 -13.20
CA GLY A 159 0.13 20.04 -14.21
C GLY A 159 0.66 21.37 -13.66
N GLU A 160 1.06 22.28 -14.55
CA GLU A 160 1.68 23.55 -14.15
C GLU A 160 0.80 24.37 -13.18
N GLU A 161 -0.51 24.44 -13.44
CA GLU A 161 -1.47 25.17 -12.59
C GLU A 161 -1.56 24.57 -11.18
N GLU A 162 -1.72 23.25 -11.07
CA GLU A 162 -1.83 22.54 -9.79
C GLU A 162 -0.50 22.58 -9.01
N THR A 163 0.62 22.53 -9.73
CA THR A 163 1.96 22.70 -9.13
C THR A 163 2.10 24.09 -8.53
N ALA A 164 1.68 25.14 -9.24
CA ALA A 164 1.73 26.52 -8.74
C ALA A 164 0.81 26.70 -7.51
N ARG A 165 -0.42 26.18 -7.56
CA ARG A 165 -1.35 26.19 -6.41
C ARG A 165 -0.72 25.56 -5.17
N ARG A 166 -0.15 24.36 -5.31
CA ARG A 166 0.47 23.61 -4.21
C ARG A 166 1.71 24.30 -3.68
N ALA A 167 2.51 24.92 -4.54
CA ALA A 167 3.66 25.71 -4.15
C ALA A 167 3.25 26.94 -3.32
N GLU A 168 2.21 27.67 -3.74
CA GLU A 168 1.65 28.77 -2.95
C GLU A 168 1.14 28.29 -1.59
N PHE A 169 0.38 27.18 -1.57
CA PHE A 169 -0.15 26.63 -0.33
C PHE A 169 0.97 26.26 0.66
N ARG A 170 2.04 25.62 0.18
CA ARG A 170 3.23 25.33 1.00
C ARG A 170 3.89 26.59 1.54
N ALA A 171 4.02 27.62 0.72
CA ALA A 171 4.61 28.88 1.14
C ALA A 171 3.80 29.52 2.28
N VAL A 172 2.46 29.51 2.19
CA VAL A 172 1.58 30.03 3.26
C VAL A 172 1.68 29.18 4.52
N ILE A 173 1.66 27.85 4.42
CA ILE A 173 1.82 26.95 5.58
C ILE A 173 3.17 27.20 6.29
N ALA A 174 4.26 27.32 5.52
CA ALA A 174 5.58 27.61 6.07
C ALA A 174 5.62 28.98 6.74
N ALA A 175 5.06 30.00 6.10
CA ALA A 175 5.01 31.37 6.63
C ALA A 175 4.23 31.46 7.96
N VAL A 176 3.08 30.80 8.08
CA VAL A 176 2.32 30.73 9.35
C VAL A 176 3.16 30.08 10.44
N ARG A 177 3.80 28.94 10.14
CA ARG A 177 4.64 28.24 11.10
C ARG A 177 5.83 29.08 11.57
N ASP A 178 6.52 29.73 10.64
CA ASP A 178 7.69 30.56 10.93
C ASP A 178 7.29 31.79 11.74
N MET A 179 6.15 32.42 11.41
CA MET A 179 5.58 33.51 12.20
C MET A 179 5.27 33.06 13.63
N MET A 180 4.56 31.94 13.80
CA MET A 180 4.23 31.42 15.13
C MET A 180 5.51 31.11 15.93
N ALA A 181 6.50 30.47 15.31
CA ALA A 181 7.77 30.16 15.95
C ALA A 181 8.55 31.41 16.36
N ALA A 182 8.66 32.41 15.46
CA ALA A 182 9.37 33.66 15.72
C ALA A 182 8.73 34.50 16.84
N ASN A 183 7.41 34.40 17.00
CA ASN A 183 6.65 35.10 18.04
C ASN A 183 6.37 34.22 19.28
N GLY A 184 6.91 33.00 19.33
CA GLY A 184 6.74 32.10 20.48
C GLY A 184 5.29 31.65 20.73
N LEU A 185 4.47 31.61 19.68
CA LEU A 185 3.06 31.27 19.77
C LEU A 185 2.84 29.76 19.75
N SER A 186 2.14 29.24 20.74
CA SER A 186 1.55 27.89 20.68
C SER A 186 0.19 27.89 19.98
N GLN A 187 -0.50 29.03 20.00
CA GLN A 187 -1.78 29.24 19.35
C GLN A 187 -1.88 30.68 18.84
N ILE A 188 -2.57 30.85 17.71
CA ILE A 188 -2.95 32.16 17.17
C ILE A 188 -4.14 32.68 17.98
N PRO A 189 -4.10 33.89 18.57
CA PRO A 189 -5.16 34.36 19.47
C PRO A 189 -6.50 34.63 18.77
N HIS A 190 -6.47 35.27 17.61
CA HIS A 190 -7.67 35.59 16.83
C HIS A 190 -7.50 35.15 15.37
N PRO A 191 -7.51 33.83 15.13
CA PRO A 191 -7.34 33.29 13.80
C PRO A 191 -8.51 33.65 12.89
N ILE A 192 -8.24 33.83 11.60
CA ILE A 192 -9.25 33.75 10.54
C ILE A 192 -9.53 32.26 10.31
N ASP A 193 -10.36 31.68 11.18
CA ASP A 193 -10.68 30.26 11.19
C ASP A 193 -11.75 29.87 10.15
N TYR A 194 -11.92 28.56 9.96
CA TYR A 194 -12.92 28.03 9.05
C TYR A 194 -14.36 28.33 9.53
N GLU A 195 -14.59 28.33 10.85
CA GLU A 195 -15.91 28.60 11.43
C GLU A 195 -16.40 30.03 11.19
N GLY A 196 -15.49 30.99 11.02
CA GLY A 196 -15.78 32.37 10.64
C GLY A 196 -16.40 32.53 9.25
N GLY A 197 -16.36 31.50 8.40
CA GLY A 197 -17.08 31.44 7.13
C GLY A 197 -16.47 32.28 5.99
N VAL A 198 -15.36 32.98 6.24
CA VAL A 198 -14.70 33.84 5.25
C VAL A 198 -13.20 33.58 5.24
N ALA A 199 -12.68 33.16 4.08
CA ALA A 199 -11.26 33.05 3.80
C ALA A 199 -10.72 34.36 3.21
N THR A 200 -9.41 34.60 3.39
CA THR A 200 -8.74 35.80 2.87
C THR A 200 -7.52 35.44 2.02
N ASN A 201 -7.25 36.24 1.00
CA ASN A 201 -6.02 36.18 0.22
C ASN A 201 -5.07 37.35 0.54
N ASP A 202 -5.43 38.20 1.50
CA ASP A 202 -4.60 39.31 1.95
C ASP A 202 -3.68 38.86 3.08
N MET A 203 -2.40 38.66 2.75
CA MET A 203 -1.36 38.22 3.68
C MET A 203 -0.93 39.33 4.65
N SER A 204 -1.32 40.59 4.38
CA SER A 204 -1.16 41.68 5.35
C SER A 204 -2.25 41.68 6.42
N ALA A 205 -3.28 40.84 6.24
CA ALA A 205 -4.42 40.68 7.12
C ALA A 205 -4.61 39.24 7.63
N PHE A 206 -3.65 38.34 7.41
CA PHE A 206 -3.72 36.92 7.75
C PHE A 206 -2.47 36.48 8.52
N PRO A 207 -2.56 35.58 9.52
CA PRO A 207 -3.77 34.91 10.02
C PRO A 207 -4.56 35.67 11.10
N ASP A 208 -4.02 36.74 11.69
CA ASP A 208 -4.66 37.49 12.78
C ASP A 208 -4.37 38.99 12.63
N ILE A 209 -5.41 39.82 12.60
CA ILE A 209 -5.33 41.30 12.59
C ILE A 209 -5.84 41.98 13.86
N THR A 210 -6.38 41.20 14.78
CA THR A 210 -7.11 41.70 15.95
C THR A 210 -6.19 41.87 17.14
N THR A 211 -5.20 40.98 17.32
CA THR A 211 -4.30 41.04 18.48
C THR A 211 -3.56 42.38 18.52
N THR A 212 -3.70 43.14 19.60
CA THR A 212 -3.09 44.46 19.73
C THR A 212 -1.59 44.36 20.00
N ALA A 213 -0.85 45.44 19.70
CA ALA A 213 0.56 45.56 20.08
C ALA A 213 0.81 45.31 21.58
N ALA A 214 -0.10 45.77 22.44
CA ALA A 214 0.00 45.57 23.88
C ALA A 214 -0.14 44.09 24.27
N GLU A 215 -1.04 43.35 23.62
CA GLU A 215 -1.21 41.90 23.81
C GLU A 215 -0.01 41.10 23.29
N LYS A 216 0.69 41.63 22.27
CA LYS A 216 1.99 41.14 21.79
C LYS A 216 3.15 41.45 22.75
N GLY A 217 2.89 42.18 23.85
CA GLY A 217 3.88 42.53 24.87
C GLY A 217 4.64 43.83 24.61
N TYR A 218 4.21 44.67 23.66
CA TYR A 218 4.85 45.97 23.41
C TYR A 218 4.58 46.97 24.54
N THR A 219 5.62 47.68 24.97
CA THR A 219 5.63 48.62 26.11
C THR A 219 6.23 49.98 25.76
N GLY A 220 6.64 50.17 24.50
CA GLY A 220 7.20 51.44 24.02
C GLY A 220 6.12 52.48 23.69
N SER A 221 6.56 53.62 23.16
CA SER A 221 5.69 54.74 22.80
C SER A 221 5.29 54.79 21.32
N ASP A 222 5.87 53.92 20.49
CA ASP A 222 5.56 53.87 19.05
C ASP A 222 4.27 53.08 18.81
N THR A 223 3.88 52.96 17.54
CA THR A 223 2.63 52.32 17.11
C THR A 223 2.92 51.17 16.14
N PRO A 224 3.49 50.04 16.62
CA PRO A 224 3.69 48.87 15.77
C PRO A 224 2.34 48.29 15.30
N LYS A 225 2.37 47.61 14.16
CA LYS A 225 1.21 46.97 13.55
C LYS A 225 0.59 45.94 14.50
N SER A 226 -0.73 46.02 14.62
CA SER A 226 -1.54 44.98 15.26
C SER A 226 -1.54 43.70 14.44
N GLY A 227 -1.85 42.61 15.11
CA GLY A 227 -1.98 41.30 14.54
C GLY A 227 -0.68 40.52 14.51
N TYR A 228 -0.85 39.27 14.15
CA TYR A 228 0.19 38.36 13.74
C TYR A 228 -0.05 38.08 12.27
N VAL A 229 0.57 38.87 11.41
CA VAL A 229 0.33 38.85 9.96
C VAL A 229 1.53 38.26 9.22
N LEU A 230 1.35 37.80 7.98
CA LEU A 230 2.44 37.20 7.21
C LEU A 230 3.26 38.21 6.40
N TYR A 231 2.64 39.32 5.99
CA TYR A 231 3.29 40.38 5.21
C TYR A 231 3.40 41.68 6.02
N GLU A 232 4.62 42.23 6.11
CA GLU A 232 4.96 43.42 6.90
C GLU A 232 4.46 43.33 8.35
N HIS A 233 4.88 42.29 9.04
CA HIS A 233 4.60 42.07 10.46
C HIS A 233 5.59 42.81 11.34
N ASP A 234 5.10 43.59 12.29
CA ASP A 234 5.94 44.19 13.32
C ASP A 234 6.12 43.22 14.49
N ARG A 235 7.24 42.51 14.50
CA ARG A 235 7.63 41.59 15.57
C ARG A 235 8.17 42.36 16.77
N ILE A 236 7.59 42.13 17.94
CA ILE A 236 8.11 42.68 19.19
C ILE A 236 9.27 41.81 19.68
N LEU A 237 10.41 42.43 19.98
CA LEU A 237 11.59 41.69 20.43
C LEU A 237 11.43 41.22 21.88
N ALA A 238 11.63 39.92 22.12
CA ALA A 238 11.43 39.32 23.44
C ALA A 238 12.42 39.85 24.50
N ASP A 239 13.60 40.30 24.08
CA ASP A 239 14.64 40.89 24.93
C ASP A 239 14.49 42.42 25.11
N ASN A 240 13.73 43.07 24.24
CA ASN A 240 13.42 44.50 24.33
C ASN A 240 12.00 44.83 23.84
N THR A 241 11.07 44.86 24.80
CA THR A 241 9.64 45.13 24.58
C THR A 241 9.33 46.58 24.20
N THR A 242 10.32 47.46 24.05
CA THR A 242 10.13 48.86 23.61
C THR A 242 10.44 49.05 22.13
N THR A 243 10.97 48.04 21.46
CA THR A 243 11.36 48.05 20.04
C THR A 243 10.67 46.93 19.27
N PHE A 244 10.55 47.10 17.95
CA PHE A 244 9.99 46.10 17.04
C PHE A 244 10.78 46.05 15.73
N GLU A 245 10.68 44.94 15.02
CA GLU A 245 11.27 44.73 13.70
C GLU A 245 10.18 44.35 12.71
N THR A 246 10.15 45.03 11.56
CA THR A 246 9.24 44.67 10.47
C THR A 246 9.84 43.52 9.67
N GLU A 247 9.14 42.39 9.63
CA GLU A 247 9.53 41.17 8.91
C GLU A 247 8.38 40.72 8.00
N SER A 248 8.71 40.12 6.85
CA SER A 248 7.74 39.43 6.00
C SER A 248 8.09 37.95 5.97
N TYR A 249 7.12 37.11 6.33
CA TYR A 249 7.23 35.65 6.27
C TYR A 249 6.84 35.11 4.88
N ILE A 250 6.22 35.96 4.06
CA ILE A 250 5.90 35.69 2.66
C ILE A 250 6.16 36.95 1.83
N ASP A 251 6.63 36.77 0.59
CA ASP A 251 7.05 37.89 -0.27
C ASP A 251 5.88 38.65 -0.91
N GLN A 252 4.70 38.03 -0.96
CA GLN A 252 3.53 38.56 -1.66
C GLN A 252 2.45 39.01 -0.66
N THR A 253 1.95 40.22 -0.86
CA THR A 253 0.86 40.78 -0.05
C THR A 253 -0.48 40.13 -0.37
N VAL A 254 -0.71 39.74 -1.62
CA VAL A 254 -1.97 39.14 -2.08
C VAL A 254 -1.66 37.84 -2.82
N THR A 255 -2.26 36.75 -2.36
CA THR A 255 -2.17 35.41 -2.96
C THR A 255 -3.21 35.21 -4.06
N GLN A 256 -2.99 34.22 -4.92
CA GLN A 256 -3.99 33.81 -5.91
C GLN A 256 -5.18 33.11 -5.25
N TYR A 257 -4.93 32.28 -4.24
CA TYR A 257 -5.96 31.53 -3.52
C TYR A 257 -6.29 32.18 -2.17
N TYR A 258 -7.36 31.69 -1.55
CA TYR A 258 -7.87 32.18 -0.27
C TYR A 258 -7.57 31.18 0.84
N TYR A 259 -7.33 31.68 2.05
CA TYR A 259 -6.87 30.88 3.17
C TYR A 259 -7.65 31.13 4.45
N THR A 260 -7.82 30.06 5.23
CA THR A 260 -8.13 30.14 6.67
C THR A 260 -7.00 29.50 7.46
N CYS A 261 -6.88 29.88 8.71
CA CYS A 261 -5.94 29.30 9.66
C CYS A 261 -6.68 28.97 10.94
N GLU A 262 -6.53 27.75 11.45
CA GLU A 262 -7.03 27.39 12.78
C GLU A 262 -6.10 27.94 13.86
N ALA A 263 -6.57 27.95 15.12
CA ALA A 263 -5.79 28.44 16.26
C ALA A 263 -4.45 27.70 16.44
N ASP A 264 -4.34 26.43 16.01
CA ASP A 264 -3.12 25.63 16.11
C ASP A 264 -2.12 25.85 14.95
N GLY A 265 -2.44 26.74 14.01
CA GLY A 265 -1.63 27.01 12.82
C GLY A 265 -1.97 26.13 11.61
N THR A 266 -3.02 25.30 11.68
CA THR A 266 -3.48 24.51 10.53
C THR A 266 -4.08 25.42 9.47
N VAL A 267 -3.50 25.44 8.27
CA VAL A 267 -3.96 26.28 7.15
C VAL A 267 -4.81 25.45 6.18
N ARG A 268 -5.88 26.04 5.66
CA ARG A 268 -6.72 25.51 4.58
C ARG A 268 -6.71 26.45 3.39
N GLN A 269 -6.89 25.94 2.18
CA GLN A 269 -6.86 26.71 0.93
C GLN A 269 -8.16 26.55 0.15
N PHE A 270 -8.63 27.64 -0.47
CA PHE A 270 -9.90 27.74 -1.19
C PHE A 270 -9.76 28.51 -2.50
N ASP A 271 -10.67 28.26 -3.44
CA ASP A 271 -10.79 29.00 -4.72
C ASP A 271 -11.50 30.35 -4.58
N GLY A 272 -12.10 30.63 -3.42
CA GLY A 272 -12.86 31.85 -3.16
C GLY A 272 -12.96 32.22 -1.69
N PRO A 273 -13.42 33.44 -1.36
CA PRO A 273 -13.49 33.94 0.01
C PRO A 273 -14.68 33.41 0.80
N ASP A 274 -15.81 33.06 0.15
CA ASP A 274 -17.02 32.59 0.82
C ASP A 274 -17.01 31.07 0.94
N LEU A 275 -16.78 30.56 2.16
CA LEU A 275 -16.65 29.12 2.43
C LEU A 275 -17.92 28.31 2.18
N THR A 276 -19.08 28.97 2.03
CA THR A 276 -20.33 28.28 1.70
C THR A 276 -20.43 27.88 0.23
N THR A 277 -19.65 28.53 -0.64
CA THR A 277 -19.66 28.32 -2.09
C THR A 277 -18.30 27.96 -2.67
N ALA A 278 -17.22 28.26 -1.94
CA ALA A 278 -15.86 27.95 -2.33
C ALA A 278 -15.57 26.45 -2.26
N THR A 279 -14.69 26.00 -3.14
CA THR A 279 -14.13 24.64 -3.13
C THR A 279 -12.87 24.64 -2.28
N GLU A 280 -12.81 23.76 -1.27
CA GLU A 280 -11.58 23.49 -0.52
C GLU A 280 -10.61 22.67 -1.38
N TYR A 281 -9.37 23.13 -1.45
CA TYR A 281 -8.28 22.37 -2.06
C TYR A 281 -7.50 21.59 -1.00
N PHE A 282 -7.26 20.32 -1.31
CA PHE A 282 -6.49 19.43 -0.45
C PHE A 282 -5.07 19.21 -1.00
N GLY A 283 -4.16 18.90 -0.09
CA GLY A 283 -2.79 18.51 -0.44
C GLY A 283 -1.88 19.69 -0.78
N SER A 284 -0.65 19.59 -0.29
CA SER A 284 0.45 20.53 -0.55
C SER A 284 1.70 19.81 -1.10
N GLU A 285 1.56 18.53 -1.45
CA GLU A 285 2.61 17.66 -1.96
C GLU A 285 3.13 18.16 -3.32
N GLU A 286 4.41 17.91 -3.64
CA GLU A 286 5.02 18.36 -4.91
C GLU A 286 4.77 17.40 -6.08
N TYR A 287 4.53 16.14 -5.76
CA TYR A 287 4.33 15.07 -6.71
C TYR A 287 3.33 14.06 -6.14
N GLU A 288 2.65 13.38 -7.04
CA GLU A 288 1.92 12.16 -6.73
C GLU A 288 2.86 10.96 -6.91
N VAL A 289 2.73 9.94 -6.08
CA VAL A 289 3.50 8.70 -6.21
C VAL A 289 2.58 7.62 -6.77
N GLU A 290 2.83 7.23 -8.01
CA GLU A 290 2.15 6.07 -8.60
C GLU A 290 3.04 4.83 -8.54
N THR A 291 2.41 3.67 -8.42
CA THR A 291 3.07 2.37 -8.48
C THR A 291 3.03 1.86 -9.92
N VAL A 292 4.17 1.40 -10.43
CA VAL A 292 4.30 0.72 -11.71
C VAL A 292 4.66 -0.74 -11.45
N ALA A 293 3.81 -1.64 -11.90
CA ALA A 293 4.07 -3.07 -11.92
C ALA A 293 4.47 -3.54 -13.32
N ILE A 294 5.58 -4.27 -13.41
CA ILE A 294 5.95 -5.06 -14.59
C ILE A 294 5.80 -6.54 -14.26
N LEU A 295 4.89 -7.21 -14.97
CA LEU A 295 4.44 -8.55 -14.65
C LEU A 295 4.79 -9.55 -15.76
N SER A 296 4.83 -10.82 -15.39
CA SER A 296 4.85 -11.93 -16.33
C SER A 296 3.90 -13.02 -15.87
N VAL A 297 3.03 -13.49 -16.76
CA VAL A 297 2.08 -14.57 -16.50
C VAL A 297 2.30 -15.73 -17.46
N ASP A 298 2.09 -16.94 -16.98
CA ASP A 298 2.07 -18.16 -17.78
C ASP A 298 0.65 -18.73 -17.77
N LEU A 299 0.08 -18.93 -18.95
CA LEU A 299 -1.19 -19.62 -19.11
C LEU A 299 -0.96 -21.06 -19.55
N TYR A 300 -1.55 -22.01 -18.82
CA TYR A 300 -1.48 -23.43 -19.14
C TYR A 300 -2.76 -23.90 -19.84
N SER A 301 -2.63 -24.54 -20.99
CA SER A 301 -3.77 -25.12 -21.71
C SER A 301 -3.41 -26.48 -22.31
N LYS A 302 -4.42 -27.24 -22.70
CA LYS A 302 -4.21 -28.41 -23.57
C LYS A 302 -3.97 -27.96 -25.01
N PRO A 303 -3.17 -28.70 -25.78
CA PRO A 303 -3.07 -28.45 -27.21
C PRO A 303 -4.45 -28.56 -27.86
N ALA A 304 -4.79 -27.60 -28.72
CA ALA A 304 -5.98 -27.68 -29.55
C ALA A 304 -5.98 -29.03 -30.29
N GLN A 305 -7.06 -29.80 -30.15
CA GLN A 305 -7.24 -31.02 -30.93
C GLN A 305 -7.38 -30.58 -32.40
N GLY A 306 -6.39 -30.95 -33.21
CA GLY A 306 -6.48 -30.85 -34.67
C GLY A 306 -7.43 -31.88 -35.25
#